data_AF-A0A538KX30-F1
#
_entry.id   AF-A0A538KX30-F1
#
_cell.length_a   1.000
_cell.length_b   1.000
_cell.length_c   1.000
_cell.angle_alpha   90.00
_cell.angle_beta   90.00
_cell.angle_gamma   90.00
#
_symmetry.space_group_name_H-M   'P 1'
#
loop_
_entity.id
_entity.type
_entity.pdbx_description
1 polymer ?
#
loop_
_entity_poly.entity_id
_entity_poly.type
_entity_poly.pdbx_seq_one_letter_code
_entity_poly.pdbx_strand_id
1 'polypeptide(L)'
;MASRQEEKQRRREERLAQERQANAAAARSRRLQMVGGAVLVVAVVIVAVVLVAAGGGGSSDSSPSSRVGKSGASIPAAGPNAKADKLAAAAKAAGCVTKTFPMEGRTHTTSKVKYKTNPPTSGNHNPTPAADGIYDPGNTPAKENFVHTLEHGRIELQYRPGTPKHTISQLETLFSEKFNGTIGYHMLLFENTTRMPYAIAATAWTQMLGCPRMNNKVFDAVRAFRARYTDKGPEFIP
;
A
#
# COMPACT_ATOMS: atom_id res chain seq x y z
N MET A 1 36.27 28.41 4.87
CA MET A 1 36.10 26.95 4.91
C MET A 1 34.67 26.67 5.36
N ALA A 2 33.82 26.12 4.48
CA ALA A 2 32.44 25.84 4.81
C ALA A 2 32.37 24.85 5.98
N SER A 3 31.48 25.11 6.93
CA SER A 3 31.33 24.31 8.15
C SER A 3 30.87 22.89 7.79
N ARG A 4 31.37 21.86 8.50
CA ARG A 4 30.91 20.46 8.34
C ARG A 4 29.38 20.31 8.41
N GLN A 5 28.68 21.26 9.02
CA GLN A 5 27.21 21.32 9.08
C GLN A 5 26.58 21.75 7.75
N GLU A 6 27.16 22.73 7.05
CA GLU A 6 26.68 23.21 5.76
C GLU A 6 26.82 22.14 4.68
N GLU A 7 27.93 21.39 4.71
CA GLU A 7 28.14 20.28 3.78
C GLU A 7 27.14 19.13 4.01
N LYS A 8 26.77 18.86 5.27
CA LYS A 8 25.75 17.87 5.62
C LYS A 8 24.35 18.30 5.19
N GLN A 9 24.02 19.57 5.36
CA GLN A 9 22.74 20.13 4.90
C GLN A 9 22.65 20.09 3.38
N ARG A 10 23.71 20.51 2.67
CA ARG A 10 23.75 20.46 1.21
C ARG A 10 23.57 19.05 0.66
N ARG A 11 24.25 18.04 1.24
CA ARG A 11 24.06 16.62 0.85
C ARG A 11 22.64 16.11 1.12
N ARG A 12 21.99 16.59 2.19
CA ARG A 12 20.59 16.24 2.50
C ARG A 12 19.64 16.85 1.49
N GLU A 13 19.85 18.11 1.12
CA GLU A 13 19.07 18.82 0.11
C GLU A 13 19.26 18.22 -1.28
N GLU A 14 20.50 17.87 -1.66
CA GLU A 14 20.81 17.17 -2.90
C GLU A 14 20.10 15.80 -2.96
N ARG A 15 20.10 15.03 -1.87
CA ARG A 15 19.39 13.75 -1.78
C ARG A 15 17.87 13.93 -1.92
N LEU A 16 17.29 14.88 -1.19
CA LEU A 16 15.85 15.19 -1.29
C LEU A 16 15.47 15.70 -2.69
N ALA A 17 16.36 16.45 -3.35
CA ALA A 17 16.17 16.91 -4.71
C ALA A 17 16.23 15.76 -5.72
N GLN A 18 17.18 14.84 -5.56
CA GLN A 18 17.28 13.62 -6.37
C GLN A 18 16.05 12.72 -6.19
N GLU A 19 15.58 12.52 -4.96
CA GLU A 19 14.35 11.76 -4.66
C GLU A 19 13.12 12.43 -5.29
N ARG A 20 12.99 13.77 -5.17
CA ARG A 20 11.90 14.52 -5.83
C ARG A 20 11.97 14.41 -7.34
N GLN A 21 13.15 14.47 -7.95
CA GLN A 21 13.32 14.31 -9.38
C GLN A 21 13.01 12.89 -9.86
N ALA A 22 13.42 11.86 -9.11
CA ALA A 22 13.10 10.46 -9.39
C ALA A 22 11.59 10.21 -9.28
N ASN A 23 10.94 10.73 -8.24
CA ASN A 23 9.49 10.65 -8.04
C ASN A 23 8.73 11.41 -9.15
N ALA A 24 9.22 12.58 -9.57
CA ALA A 24 8.62 13.34 -10.67
C ALA A 24 8.82 12.67 -12.04
N ALA A 25 9.97 12.02 -12.28
CA ALA A 25 10.21 11.24 -13.50
C ALA A 25 9.34 9.97 -13.55
N ALA A 26 9.16 9.29 -12.42
CA ALA A 26 8.22 8.17 -12.28
C ALA A 26 6.77 8.63 -12.48
N ALA A 27 6.38 9.81 -11.99
CA ALA A 27 5.04 10.36 -12.21
C ALA A 27 4.81 10.77 -13.69
N ARG A 28 5.82 11.32 -14.37
CA ARG A 28 5.74 11.71 -15.79
C ARG A 28 5.65 10.50 -16.73
N SER A 29 6.44 9.46 -16.49
CA SER A 29 6.36 8.20 -17.25
C SER A 29 5.00 7.50 -17.08
N ARG A 30 4.44 7.52 -15.86
CA ARG A 30 3.06 7.05 -15.58
C ARG A 30 2.00 7.85 -16.33
N ARG A 31 2.17 9.18 -16.47
CA ARG A 31 1.25 10.03 -17.24
C ARG A 31 1.31 9.74 -18.75
N LEU A 32 2.49 9.50 -19.29
CA LEU A 32 2.69 9.13 -20.70
C LEU A 32 2.14 7.73 -21.04
N GLN A 33 2.27 6.77 -20.12
CA GLN A 33 1.68 5.43 -20.30
C GLN A 33 0.15 5.43 -20.24
N MET A 34 -0.46 6.30 -19.43
CA MET A 34 -1.93 6.45 -19.42
C MET A 34 -2.48 7.19 -20.65
N VAL A 35 -1.71 8.07 -21.29
CA VAL A 35 -2.14 8.78 -22.51
C VAL A 35 -1.87 7.95 -23.77
N GLY A 36 -0.75 7.22 -23.84
CA GLY A 36 -0.41 6.38 -25.00
C GLY A 36 -1.33 5.17 -25.20
N GLY A 37 -1.84 4.59 -24.11
CA GLY A 37 -2.81 3.48 -24.16
C GLY A 37 -4.20 3.89 -24.66
N ALA A 38 -4.57 5.17 -24.56
CA ALA A 38 -5.86 5.66 -25.01
C ALA A 38 -5.92 5.94 -26.53
N VAL A 39 -4.77 6.21 -27.18
CA VAL A 39 -4.73 6.53 -28.61
C VAL A 39 -4.73 5.27 -29.48
N LEU A 40 -4.13 4.16 -29.04
CA LEU A 40 -4.10 2.91 -29.82
C LEU A 40 -5.43 2.16 -29.85
N VAL A 41 -6.32 2.38 -28.88
CA VAL A 41 -7.64 1.71 -28.82
C VAL A 41 -8.71 2.44 -29.64
N VAL A 42 -8.52 3.74 -29.94
CA VAL A 42 -9.48 4.53 -30.74
C VAL A 42 -9.29 4.35 -32.25
N ALA A 43 -8.14 3.85 -32.71
CA ALA A 43 -7.85 3.70 -34.15
C ALA A 43 -8.51 2.48 -34.83
N VAL A 44 -9.17 1.57 -34.09
CA VAL A 44 -9.67 0.28 -34.66
C VAL A 44 -11.20 0.23 -34.82
N VAL A 45 -11.96 1.28 -34.47
CA VAL A 45 -13.45 1.25 -34.56
C VAL A 45 -14.01 2.37 -35.45
N ILE A 46 -13.41 2.61 -36.61
CA ILE A 46 -14.07 3.41 -37.67
C ILE A 46 -14.37 2.49 -38.86
N VAL A 47 -15.49 1.77 -38.77
CA VAL A 47 -16.26 1.33 -39.93
C VAL A 47 -17.74 1.55 -39.64
N ALA A 48 -18.34 2.45 -40.42
CA ALA A 48 -19.76 2.63 -40.72
C ALA A 48 -20.73 3.01 -39.58
N VAL A 49 -21.33 4.21 -39.65
CA VAL A 49 -22.63 4.46 -40.33
C VAL A 49 -22.87 5.97 -40.37
N VAL A 50 -23.56 6.40 -41.43
CA VAL A 50 -23.68 7.74 -42.00
C VAL A 50 -25.13 8.25 -41.83
N LEU A 51 -25.27 9.55 -41.54
CA LEU A 51 -26.38 10.51 -41.82
C LEU A 51 -27.56 10.82 -40.82
N VAL A 52 -27.60 12.14 -40.49
CA VAL A 52 -28.74 13.10 -40.41
C VAL A 52 -29.49 13.31 -39.08
N ALA A 53 -29.31 14.50 -38.46
CA ALA A 53 -30.30 15.58 -38.34
C ALA A 53 -29.93 16.61 -37.23
N ALA A 54 -30.29 17.86 -37.46
CA ALA A 54 -29.98 19.05 -36.67
C ALA A 54 -30.64 19.13 -35.29
N GLY A 55 -29.99 19.86 -34.37
CA GLY A 55 -30.67 20.57 -33.27
C GLY A 55 -29.97 20.52 -31.91
N GLY A 56 -29.83 21.70 -31.29
CA GLY A 56 -29.90 21.85 -29.83
C GLY A 56 -28.57 21.90 -29.07
N GLY A 57 -28.25 23.09 -28.55
CA GLY A 57 -27.12 23.32 -27.66
C GLY A 57 -27.26 22.64 -26.29
N GLY A 58 -26.12 22.50 -25.63
CA GLY A 58 -26.02 22.01 -24.27
C GLY A 58 -24.57 21.75 -23.89
N SER A 59 -23.94 22.74 -23.27
CA SER A 59 -22.62 22.62 -22.67
C SER A 59 -22.58 21.43 -21.71
N SER A 60 -21.70 20.46 -21.97
CA SER A 60 -21.33 19.44 -20.99
C SER A 60 -19.82 19.29 -20.99
N ASP A 61 -19.20 19.96 -20.02
CA ASP A 61 -17.82 19.74 -19.61
C ASP A 61 -17.66 18.26 -19.23
N SER A 62 -17.14 17.48 -20.16
CA SER A 62 -16.73 16.10 -19.95
C SER A 62 -15.28 16.10 -19.47
N SER A 63 -15.08 16.51 -18.21
CA SER A 63 -13.87 16.18 -17.48
C SER A 63 -13.78 14.66 -17.33
N PRO A 64 -12.62 14.03 -17.63
CA PRO A 64 -12.49 12.59 -17.60
C PRO A 64 -12.66 12.09 -16.17
N SER A 65 -13.74 11.33 -15.96
CA SER A 65 -14.03 10.60 -14.74
C SER A 65 -12.82 9.76 -14.36
N SER A 66 -12.15 10.17 -13.29
CA SER A 66 -11.30 9.30 -12.50
C SER A 66 -12.12 8.07 -12.14
N ARG A 67 -11.76 6.91 -12.69
CA ARG A 67 -12.31 5.62 -12.29
C ARG A 67 -11.84 5.30 -10.87
N VAL A 68 -12.43 5.96 -9.87
CA VAL A 68 -12.66 5.32 -8.58
C VAL A 68 -13.91 4.48 -8.81
N GLY A 69 -13.71 3.20 -9.11
CA GLY A 69 -14.79 2.27 -9.43
C GLY A 69 -15.81 2.22 -8.30
N LYS A 70 -17.08 2.44 -8.64
CA LYS A 70 -18.29 2.08 -7.86
C LYS A 70 -18.45 0.53 -7.76
N SER A 71 -17.39 -0.20 -7.41
CA SER A 71 -17.35 -1.67 -7.48
C SER A 71 -16.51 -2.31 -6.36
N GLY A 72 -16.52 -1.74 -5.16
CA GLY A 72 -15.88 -2.38 -3.99
C GLY A 72 -16.80 -3.44 -3.40
N ALA A 73 -16.29 -4.67 -3.22
CA ALA A 73 -17.00 -5.68 -2.43
C ALA A 73 -17.28 -5.13 -1.02
N SER A 74 -18.49 -5.33 -0.51
CA SER A 74 -18.87 -4.77 0.78
C SER A 74 -18.06 -5.40 1.91
N ILE A 75 -17.64 -4.55 2.85
CA ILE A 75 -17.04 -4.95 4.12
C ILE A 75 -17.92 -4.45 5.27
N PRO A 76 -17.94 -5.14 6.42
CA PRO A 76 -18.57 -4.62 7.62
C PRO A 76 -18.02 -3.23 7.96
N ALA A 77 -18.91 -2.30 8.32
CA ALA A 77 -18.51 -1.00 8.85
C ALA A 77 -17.58 -1.17 10.07
N ALA A 78 -16.80 -0.13 10.37
CA ALA A 78 -15.94 -0.12 11.55
C ALA A 78 -16.78 -0.36 12.82
N GLY A 79 -16.54 -1.50 13.46
CA GLY A 79 -17.21 -1.86 14.69
C GLY A 79 -16.54 -1.27 15.93
N PRO A 80 -17.03 -1.60 17.14
CA PRO A 80 -16.52 -1.06 18.39
C PRO A 80 -15.04 -1.43 18.65
N ASN A 81 -14.55 -2.49 18.02
CA ASN A 81 -13.19 -2.98 18.20
C ASN A 81 -12.19 -2.42 17.16
N ALA A 82 -12.62 -1.54 16.25
CA ALA A 82 -11.75 -0.98 15.21
C ALA A 82 -10.74 0.08 15.72
N LYS A 83 -10.73 0.39 17.02
CA LYS A 83 -9.87 1.43 17.62
C LYS A 83 -8.52 0.85 18.08
N ALA A 84 -7.49 1.70 18.12
CA ALA A 84 -6.12 1.32 18.48
C ALA A 84 -6.00 0.61 19.84
N ASP A 85 -6.75 1.06 20.85
CA ASP A 85 -6.76 0.48 22.21
C ASP A 85 -7.49 -0.88 22.26
N LYS A 86 -8.23 -1.24 21.22
CA LYS A 86 -9.02 -2.48 21.14
C LYS A 86 -8.35 -3.58 20.33
N LEU A 87 -7.11 -3.41 19.88
CA LEU A 87 -6.42 -4.39 19.03
C LEU A 87 -6.45 -5.82 19.60
N ALA A 88 -6.18 -6.01 20.90
CA ALA A 88 -6.22 -7.34 21.52
C ALA A 88 -7.62 -7.97 21.47
N ALA A 89 -8.67 -7.20 21.75
CA ALA A 89 -10.05 -7.65 21.67
C ALA A 89 -10.47 -7.96 20.22
N ALA A 90 -10.08 -7.11 19.28
CA ALA A 90 -10.34 -7.28 17.85
C ALA A 90 -9.68 -8.56 17.31
N ALA A 91 -8.39 -8.77 17.63
CA ALA A 91 -7.65 -9.96 17.24
C ALA A 91 -8.28 -11.23 17.80
N LYS A 92 -8.61 -11.24 19.10
CA LYS A 92 -9.32 -12.36 19.74
C LYS A 92 -10.65 -12.66 19.06
N ALA A 93 -11.47 -11.64 18.81
CA ALA A 93 -12.78 -11.80 18.16
C ALA A 93 -12.66 -12.38 16.74
N ALA A 94 -11.61 -12.00 16.01
CA ALA A 94 -11.32 -12.48 14.67
C ALA A 94 -10.63 -13.86 14.61
N GLY A 95 -10.20 -14.40 15.75
CA GLY A 95 -9.36 -15.60 15.79
C GLY A 95 -7.94 -15.37 15.24
N CYS A 96 -7.47 -14.12 15.26
CA CYS A 96 -6.12 -13.73 14.87
C CYS A 96 -5.19 -13.72 16.09
N VAL A 97 -3.89 -13.73 15.84
CA VAL A 97 -2.84 -13.59 16.85
C VAL A 97 -2.08 -12.29 16.65
N THR A 98 -1.78 -11.57 17.73
CA THR A 98 -0.81 -10.48 17.70
C THR A 98 0.54 -11.01 18.21
N LYS A 99 1.63 -10.54 17.58
CA LYS A 99 2.99 -10.87 18.01
C LYS A 99 3.87 -9.64 17.98
N THR A 100 4.71 -9.53 19.00
CA THR A 100 5.85 -8.62 19.07
C THR A 100 7.11 -9.42 18.91
N PHE A 101 8.04 -8.93 18.09
CA PHE A 101 9.31 -9.58 17.83
C PHE A 101 10.46 -8.66 18.24
N PRO A 102 11.63 -9.20 18.58
CA PRO A 102 12.85 -8.41 18.69
C PRO A 102 13.16 -7.68 17.38
N MET A 103 13.83 -6.53 17.49
CA MET A 103 14.40 -5.85 16.32
C MET A 103 15.63 -6.63 15.83
N GLU A 104 15.60 -7.07 14.58
CA GLU A 104 16.64 -7.92 13.99
C GLU A 104 17.64 -7.13 13.12
N GLY A 105 17.88 -5.87 13.48
CA GLY A 105 18.70 -4.92 12.73
C GLY A 105 17.89 -3.95 11.88
N ARG A 106 18.63 -3.03 11.24
CA ARG A 106 18.09 -1.92 10.41
C ARG A 106 19.12 -1.34 9.43
N THR A 107 20.16 -2.11 9.10
CA THR A 107 21.20 -1.62 8.21
C THR A 107 20.74 -1.74 6.76
N HIS A 108 20.93 -0.68 5.97
CA HIS A 108 20.69 -0.71 4.54
C HIS A 108 21.68 -1.64 3.83
N THR A 109 21.17 -2.49 2.94
CA THR A 109 21.95 -3.39 2.10
C THR A 109 21.25 -3.67 0.77
N THR A 110 22.02 -3.82 -0.31
CA THR A 110 21.48 -4.25 -1.61
C THR A 110 21.47 -5.77 -1.76
N SER A 111 22.01 -6.51 -0.77
CA SER A 111 22.05 -7.97 -0.78
C SER A 111 20.72 -8.59 -0.34
N LYS A 112 20.53 -9.87 -0.67
CA LYS A 112 19.37 -10.65 -0.17
C LYS A 112 19.48 -10.87 1.33
N VAL A 113 18.34 -10.75 2.02
CA VAL A 113 18.27 -10.89 3.48
C VAL A 113 17.38 -12.07 3.87
N LYS A 114 17.89 -12.87 4.80
CA LYS A 114 17.10 -13.91 5.46
C LYS A 114 16.52 -13.35 6.76
N TYR A 115 15.22 -13.08 6.74
CA TYR A 115 14.49 -12.60 7.92
C TYR A 115 14.16 -13.74 8.88
N LYS A 116 14.18 -13.44 10.19
CA LYS A 116 13.85 -14.42 11.24
C LYS A 116 12.35 -14.56 11.48
N THR A 117 11.55 -13.60 11.01
CA THR A 117 10.09 -13.59 11.14
C THR A 117 9.42 -13.83 9.78
N ASN A 118 8.20 -14.38 9.80
CA ASN A 118 7.40 -14.61 8.60
C ASN A 118 5.91 -14.28 8.83
N PRO A 119 5.37 -13.19 8.24
CA PRO A 119 6.08 -12.23 7.37
C PRO A 119 7.22 -11.48 8.07
N PRO A 120 8.20 -10.96 7.32
CA PRO A 120 9.26 -10.11 7.87
C PRO A 120 8.69 -8.87 8.59
N THR A 121 9.27 -8.52 9.74
CA THR A 121 8.82 -7.37 10.55
C THR A 121 9.93 -6.39 10.91
N SER A 122 11.19 -6.79 10.76
CA SER A 122 12.38 -5.94 10.92
C SER A 122 13.60 -6.65 10.34
N GLY A 123 14.72 -5.97 10.29
CA GLY A 123 16.01 -6.50 9.85
C GLY A 123 16.67 -5.60 8.83
N ASN A 124 17.86 -6.01 8.38
CA ASN A 124 18.53 -5.34 7.27
C ASN A 124 17.66 -5.37 6.01
N HIS A 125 17.71 -4.32 5.22
CA HIS A 125 16.75 -4.14 4.12
C HIS A 125 17.32 -3.21 3.05
N ASN A 126 16.61 -3.10 1.92
CA ASN A 126 17.10 -2.34 0.76
C ASN A 126 17.04 -0.85 1.06
N PRO A 127 18.04 -0.02 0.70
CA PRO A 127 17.97 1.43 0.88
C PRO A 127 16.82 2.11 0.10
N THR A 128 16.26 1.43 -0.90
CA THR A 128 15.09 1.90 -1.63
C THR A 128 13.82 1.25 -1.05
N PRO A 129 12.89 2.01 -0.47
CA PRO A 129 11.63 1.45 0.02
C PRO A 129 10.69 1.08 -1.14
N ALA A 130 9.75 0.17 -0.88
CA ALA A 130 8.58 0.01 -1.73
C ALA A 130 7.68 1.25 -1.64
N ALA A 131 6.85 1.47 -2.65
CA ALA A 131 5.88 2.57 -2.63
C ALA A 131 4.62 2.17 -1.86
N ASP A 132 3.94 3.15 -1.25
CA ASP A 132 2.60 2.96 -0.73
C ASP A 132 1.65 2.61 -1.90
N GLY A 133 0.65 1.74 -1.66
CA GLY A 133 -0.31 1.34 -2.68
C GLY A 133 -0.73 -0.13 -2.67
N ILE A 134 -1.58 -0.46 -3.64
CA ILE A 134 -2.02 -1.83 -3.91
C ILE A 134 -1.12 -2.40 -5.01
N TYR A 135 -0.64 -3.63 -4.82
CA TYR A 135 0.14 -4.36 -5.80
C TYR A 135 -0.62 -5.56 -6.31
N ASP A 136 -0.63 -5.73 -7.63
CA ASP A 136 -1.21 -6.90 -8.28
C ASP A 136 -0.44 -8.18 -7.93
N PRO A 137 -1.11 -9.34 -7.91
CA PRO A 137 -0.47 -10.65 -7.92
C PRO A 137 0.66 -10.73 -8.96
N GLY A 138 1.84 -11.21 -8.54
CA GLY A 138 3.03 -11.27 -9.39
C GLY A 138 3.85 -9.97 -9.50
N ASN A 139 3.33 -8.82 -9.05
CA ASN A 139 4.05 -7.54 -8.97
C ASN A 139 4.32 -7.12 -7.51
N THR A 140 4.43 -8.10 -6.61
CA THR A 140 4.73 -7.82 -5.20
C THR A 140 6.18 -7.32 -5.05
N PRO A 141 6.44 -6.25 -4.27
CA PRO A 141 7.80 -5.77 -4.01
C PRO A 141 8.69 -6.86 -3.41
N ALA A 142 10.00 -6.75 -3.63
CA ALA A 142 10.95 -7.63 -2.94
C ALA A 142 10.90 -7.39 -1.41
N LYS A 143 11.20 -8.45 -0.64
CA LYS A 143 11.11 -8.43 0.83
C LYS A 143 11.91 -7.31 1.45
N GLU A 144 13.10 -7.09 0.92
CA GLU A 144 14.00 -6.05 1.37
C GLU A 144 13.44 -4.63 1.12
N ASN A 145 12.58 -4.43 0.12
CA ASN A 145 11.97 -3.13 -0.16
C ASN A 145 10.76 -2.88 0.73
N PHE A 146 9.90 -3.88 0.96
CA PHE A 146 8.74 -3.70 1.83
C PHE A 146 9.16 -3.58 3.32
N VAL A 147 10.19 -4.31 3.77
CA VAL A 147 10.70 -4.17 5.16
C VAL A 147 11.19 -2.75 5.47
N HIS A 148 11.75 -2.04 4.49
CA HIS A 148 12.07 -0.62 4.64
C HIS A 148 10.82 0.21 4.95
N THR A 149 9.70 -0.05 4.26
CA THR A 149 8.46 0.70 4.52
C THR A 149 8.00 0.55 5.97
N LEU A 150 8.25 -0.61 6.59
CA LEU A 150 7.99 -0.82 8.01
C LEU A 150 8.90 0.05 8.89
N GLU A 151 10.19 0.20 8.55
CA GLU A 151 11.08 1.14 9.26
C GLU A 151 10.51 2.56 9.24
N HIS A 152 9.88 2.92 8.12
CA HIS A 152 9.21 4.20 7.96
C HIS A 152 7.80 4.29 8.57
N GLY A 153 7.33 3.25 9.26
CA GLY A 153 6.03 3.27 9.95
C GLY A 153 4.83 3.01 9.05
N ARG A 154 5.04 2.43 7.85
CA ARG A 154 3.95 1.95 7.01
C ARG A 154 3.36 0.67 7.59
N ILE A 155 2.13 0.40 7.18
CA ILE A 155 1.42 -0.85 7.44
C ILE A 155 1.38 -1.67 6.16
N GLU A 156 1.83 -2.91 6.23
CA GLU A 156 1.66 -3.86 5.13
C GLU A 156 0.46 -4.75 5.45
N LEU A 157 -0.52 -4.81 4.54
CA LEU A 157 -1.60 -5.78 4.56
C LEU A 157 -1.32 -6.84 3.49
N GLN A 158 -1.18 -8.08 3.93
CA GLN A 158 -0.72 -9.18 3.10
C GLN A 158 -1.78 -10.27 3.06
N TYR A 159 -2.04 -10.83 1.88
CA TYR A 159 -2.93 -11.98 1.71
C TYR A 159 -2.19 -13.17 1.11
N ARG A 160 -2.60 -14.39 1.45
CA ARG A 160 -1.94 -15.60 0.95
C ARG A 160 -2.24 -15.85 -0.53
N PRO A 161 -1.33 -16.47 -1.28
CA PRO A 161 -1.64 -16.96 -2.62
C PRO A 161 -2.88 -17.85 -2.67
N GLY A 162 -3.68 -17.69 -3.73
CA GLY A 162 -4.97 -18.37 -3.90
C GLY A 162 -6.12 -17.79 -3.08
N THR A 163 -5.95 -16.61 -2.45
CA THR A 163 -7.06 -15.89 -1.80
C THR A 163 -8.16 -15.58 -2.83
N PRO A 164 -9.45 -15.84 -2.52
CA PRO A 164 -10.54 -15.58 -3.47
C PRO A 164 -10.61 -14.11 -3.91
N LYS A 165 -10.88 -13.86 -5.20
CA LYS A 165 -11.00 -12.49 -5.76
C LYS A 165 -11.97 -11.60 -4.99
N HIS A 166 -13.08 -12.15 -4.50
CA HIS A 166 -14.03 -11.43 -3.66
C HIS A 166 -13.36 -10.93 -2.38
N THR A 167 -12.57 -11.77 -1.69
CA THR A 167 -11.82 -11.38 -0.50
C THR A 167 -10.76 -10.32 -0.83
N ILE A 168 -10.06 -10.44 -1.97
CA ILE A 168 -9.11 -9.40 -2.41
C ILE A 168 -9.82 -8.05 -2.58
N SER A 169 -10.97 -8.02 -3.27
CA SER A 169 -11.77 -6.79 -3.44
C SER A 169 -12.24 -6.20 -2.10
N GLN A 170 -12.52 -7.04 -1.10
CA GLN A 170 -12.82 -6.58 0.26
C GLN A 170 -11.60 -5.95 0.95
N LEU A 171 -10.40 -6.50 0.75
CA LEU A 171 -9.16 -5.91 1.28
C LEU A 171 -8.81 -4.59 0.59
N GLU A 172 -9.08 -4.46 -0.71
CA GLU A 172 -8.95 -3.20 -1.46
C GLU A 172 -9.94 -2.14 -0.96
N THR A 173 -11.16 -2.56 -0.63
CA THR A 173 -12.16 -1.69 0.02
C THR A 173 -11.67 -1.22 1.39
N LEU A 174 -11.08 -2.12 2.19
CA LEU A 174 -10.47 -1.77 3.48
C LEU A 174 -9.29 -0.81 3.32
N PHE A 175 -8.40 -1.07 2.35
CA PHE A 175 -7.28 -0.19 2.00
C PHE A 175 -7.77 1.22 1.63
N SER A 176 -8.91 1.29 0.95
CA SER A 176 -9.50 2.53 0.47
C SER A 176 -10.15 3.37 1.57
N GLU A 177 -10.27 2.86 2.80
CA GLU A 177 -10.72 3.64 3.94
C GLU A 177 -9.74 4.78 4.24
N LYS A 178 -10.29 5.99 4.36
CA LYS A 178 -9.52 7.17 4.75
C LYS A 178 -8.93 6.98 6.14
N PHE A 179 -7.66 7.32 6.26
CA PHE A 179 -6.95 7.43 7.53
C PHE A 179 -6.08 8.67 7.47
N ASN A 180 -6.04 9.48 8.53
CA ASN A 180 -5.40 10.80 8.51
C ASN A 180 -5.79 11.64 7.27
N GLY A 181 -7.07 11.60 6.88
CA GLY A 181 -7.62 12.35 5.75
C GLY A 181 -7.34 11.77 4.36
N THR A 182 -6.48 10.75 4.24
CA THR A 182 -6.00 10.22 2.94
C THR A 182 -6.34 8.75 2.75
N ILE A 183 -6.74 8.38 1.53
CA ILE A 183 -6.99 6.99 1.12
C ILE A 183 -5.65 6.25 1.09
N GLY A 184 -5.58 5.05 1.67
CA GLY A 184 -4.34 4.26 1.65
C GLY A 184 -3.14 4.90 2.37
N TYR A 185 -3.39 5.87 3.27
CA TYR A 185 -2.32 6.55 4.02
C TYR A 185 -1.36 5.55 4.67
N HIS A 186 -0.08 5.65 4.29
CA HIS A 186 1.06 4.84 4.74
C HIS A 186 0.74 3.35 4.82
N MET A 187 0.25 2.82 3.71
CA MET A 187 -0.19 1.44 3.63
C MET A 187 0.19 0.79 2.31
N LEU A 188 0.49 -0.51 2.39
CA LEU A 188 0.68 -1.39 1.24
C LEU A 188 -0.35 -2.53 1.32
N LEU A 189 -0.84 -2.98 0.17
CA LEU A 189 -1.66 -4.20 0.03
C LEU A 189 -1.07 -5.09 -1.05
N PHE A 190 -0.74 -6.34 -0.73
CA PHE A 190 -0.13 -7.26 -1.71
C PHE A 190 -0.31 -8.75 -1.39
N GLU A 191 -0.08 -9.59 -2.39
CA GLU A 191 0.00 -11.04 -2.24
C GLU A 191 1.33 -11.44 -1.58
N ASN A 192 1.26 -12.16 -0.46
CA ASN A 192 2.46 -12.57 0.27
C ASN A 192 3.27 -13.61 -0.53
N THR A 193 4.55 -13.34 -0.74
CA THR A 193 5.50 -14.25 -1.42
C THR A 193 6.42 -15.02 -0.46
N THR A 194 6.19 -14.91 0.85
CA THR A 194 7.07 -15.48 1.88
C THR A 194 6.57 -16.81 2.45
N ARG A 195 5.47 -17.35 1.91
CA ARG A 195 4.80 -18.57 2.41
C ARG A 195 4.41 -18.44 3.88
N MET A 196 3.92 -17.27 4.29
CA MET A 196 3.43 -17.07 5.66
C MET A 196 2.32 -18.08 6.01
N PRO A 197 2.19 -18.48 7.30
CA PRO A 197 1.19 -19.47 7.72
C PRO A 197 -0.23 -18.89 7.85
N TYR A 198 -0.42 -17.60 7.56
CA TYR A 198 -1.68 -16.89 7.75
C TYR A 198 -2.44 -16.77 6.43
N ALA A 199 -3.78 -16.68 6.50
CA ALA A 199 -4.58 -16.31 5.34
C ALA A 199 -4.43 -14.80 5.05
N ILE A 200 -4.46 -14.00 6.12
CA ILE A 200 -4.26 -12.54 6.10
C ILE A 200 -3.24 -12.20 7.19
N ALA A 201 -2.32 -11.29 6.92
CA ALA A 201 -1.46 -10.70 7.93
C ALA A 201 -1.39 -9.19 7.76
N ALA A 202 -1.27 -8.46 8.87
CA ALA A 202 -0.86 -7.07 8.88
C ALA A 202 0.47 -6.95 9.62
N THR A 203 1.44 -6.25 9.05
CA THR A 203 2.76 -6.01 9.66
C THR A 203 3.04 -4.53 9.79
N ALA A 204 3.72 -4.20 10.88
CA ALA A 204 4.36 -2.93 11.17
C ALA A 204 5.76 -3.24 11.72
N TRP A 205 6.61 -2.23 11.94
CA TRP A 205 7.95 -2.48 12.49
C TRP A 205 7.87 -3.29 13.80
N THR A 206 8.50 -4.47 13.84
CA THR A 206 8.49 -5.45 14.96
C THR A 206 7.12 -6.01 15.37
N GLN A 207 6.05 -5.69 14.65
CA GLN A 207 4.68 -5.97 15.05
C GLN A 207 3.94 -6.73 13.96
N MET A 208 3.14 -7.71 14.37
CA MET A 208 2.37 -8.52 13.44
C MET A 208 1.00 -8.85 14.02
N LEU A 209 -0.02 -8.74 13.18
CA LEU A 209 -1.32 -9.39 13.34
C LEU A 209 -1.40 -10.50 12.29
N GLY A 210 -1.49 -11.76 12.72
CA GLY A 210 -1.64 -12.92 11.82
C GLY A 210 -3.01 -13.57 11.98
N CYS A 211 -3.76 -13.70 10.90
CA CYS A 211 -5.10 -14.29 10.88
C CYS A 211 -5.08 -15.62 10.09
N PRO A 212 -5.21 -16.78 10.75
CA PRO A 212 -5.19 -18.09 10.08
C PRO A 212 -6.32 -18.28 9.07
N ARG A 213 -7.46 -17.59 9.27
CA ARG A 213 -8.65 -17.62 8.41
C ARG A 213 -9.20 -16.21 8.22
N MET A 214 -9.82 -15.97 7.07
CA MET A 214 -10.58 -14.75 6.83
C MET A 214 -12.00 -14.87 7.38
N ASN A 215 -12.51 -13.80 8.01
CA ASN A 215 -13.91 -13.64 8.42
C ASN A 215 -14.22 -12.14 8.64
N ASN A 216 -15.48 -11.80 8.86
CA ASN A 216 -15.93 -10.41 9.00
C ASN A 216 -15.28 -9.63 10.16
N LYS A 217 -14.79 -10.30 11.20
CA LYS A 217 -14.15 -9.62 12.34
C LYS A 217 -12.68 -9.27 12.07
N VAL A 218 -12.07 -9.85 11.02
CA VAL A 218 -10.69 -9.53 10.60
C VAL A 218 -10.57 -8.06 10.20
N PHE A 219 -11.60 -7.47 9.59
CA PHE A 219 -11.56 -6.06 9.18
C PHE A 219 -11.33 -5.12 10.37
N ASP A 220 -12.05 -5.31 11.48
CA ASP A 220 -11.82 -4.52 12.69
C ASP A 220 -10.44 -4.78 13.31
N ALA A 221 -9.95 -6.02 13.27
CA ALA A 221 -8.61 -6.33 13.75
C ALA A 221 -7.52 -5.59 12.94
N VAL A 222 -7.66 -5.55 11.61
CA VAL A 222 -6.75 -4.80 10.73
C VAL A 222 -6.89 -3.30 10.94
N ARG A 223 -8.11 -2.76 11.08
CA ARG A 223 -8.33 -1.32 11.40
C ARG A 223 -7.66 -0.94 12.72
N ALA A 224 -7.85 -1.75 13.77
CA ALA A 224 -7.23 -1.51 15.06
C ALA A 224 -5.71 -1.60 14.99
N PHE A 225 -5.17 -2.54 14.21
CA PHE A 225 -3.73 -2.69 13.98
C PHE A 225 -3.16 -1.46 13.26
N ARG A 226 -3.80 -1.02 12.17
CA ARG A 226 -3.44 0.20 11.44
C ARG A 226 -3.47 1.41 12.38
N ALA A 227 -4.56 1.61 13.09
CA ALA A 227 -4.71 2.71 14.05
C ALA A 227 -3.65 2.70 15.17
N ARG A 228 -3.16 1.52 15.57
CA ARG A 228 -2.18 1.38 16.64
C ARG A 228 -0.75 1.66 16.17
N TYR A 229 -0.40 1.30 14.93
CA TYR A 229 0.99 1.19 14.50
C TYR A 229 1.40 2.05 13.30
N THR A 230 0.47 2.68 12.59
CA THR A 230 0.84 3.67 11.57
C THR A 230 1.69 4.77 12.23
N ASP A 231 2.78 5.14 11.56
CA ASP A 231 3.75 6.16 12.00
C ASP A 231 4.53 5.78 13.27
N LYS A 232 4.57 4.49 13.62
CA LYS A 232 5.33 3.94 14.77
C LYS A 232 6.59 3.18 14.37
N GLY A 233 7.07 3.40 13.14
CA GLY A 233 8.39 2.97 12.71
C GLY A 233 9.48 3.78 13.39
N PRO A 234 10.70 3.25 13.51
CA PRO A 234 11.77 3.94 14.21
C PRO A 234 12.42 5.08 13.40
N GLU A 235 12.13 5.22 12.11
CA GLU A 235 12.48 6.40 11.31
C GLU A 235 11.22 6.95 10.64
N PHE A 236 10.55 7.91 11.28
CA PHE A 236 9.34 8.48 10.71
C PHE A 236 9.64 9.29 9.44
N ILE A 237 9.02 8.88 8.32
CA ILE A 237 9.00 9.62 7.06
C ILE A 237 7.53 9.92 6.73
N PRO A 238 7.08 11.19 6.71
CA PRO A 238 5.69 11.53 6.43
C PRO A 238 5.26 11.27 4.98
#